data_AF-A0A2T0Y6Q4-F1
#
_entry.id   AF-A0A2T0Y6Q4-F1
#
_cell.length_a   1.000
_cell.length_b   1.000
_cell.length_c   1.000
_cell.angle_alpha   90.00
_cell.angle_beta   90.00
_cell.angle_gamma   90.00
#
_symmetry.space_group_name_H-M   'P 1'
#
loop_
_entity.id
_entity.type
_entity.pdbx_description
1 polymer ?
#
loop_
_entity_poly.entity_id
_entity_poly.type
_entity_poly.pdbx_seq_one_letter_code
_entity_poly.pdbx_strand_id
1 'polypeptide(L)'
;MTDKPYEPLRPTKGPVGELFAPVAGFGVTFSSMFRPAVTEEYPRKKTAPQSRYHGRHQLNRYADGLEKCIGCELCAWACPADAIYVEGADNADLPENDGSAEPVHMSPGERYGRVYQINYLRCIFCALCIEACPTRALTMSNDYEIAGPSREGMIYEKQDILAPLAEGMLAGPHPMVEGTTDTEYYRGEVTAPTAAQVDWVRERRPDEPTLDAAAAVVAGDAPPPTPDQHRLRPDQDRAVATRAAAEESNIDGRSAAREREARGSSRVGQGGAR
;
A
#
# COMPACT_ATOMS: atom_id res chain seq x y z
N MET A 1 -30.36 43.68 13.69
CA MET A 1 -30.30 43.05 12.35
C MET A 1 -31.23 43.84 11.46
N THR A 2 -30.67 44.69 10.60
CA THR A 2 -31.44 45.42 9.59
C THR A 2 -31.85 44.44 8.50
N ASP A 3 -33.16 44.32 8.32
CA ASP A 3 -33.81 43.49 7.31
C ASP A 3 -33.58 44.16 5.93
N LYS A 4 -32.38 43.97 5.37
CA LYS A 4 -32.11 44.40 3.99
C LYS A 4 -32.69 43.35 3.06
N PRO A 5 -33.55 43.74 2.09
CA PRO A 5 -34.07 42.80 1.11
C PRO A 5 -32.91 42.16 0.34
N TYR A 6 -33.05 40.88 0.01
CA TYR A 6 -32.08 40.14 -0.80
C TYR A 6 -31.96 40.81 -2.18
N GLU A 7 -30.76 41.32 -2.48
CA GLU A 7 -30.43 41.87 -3.79
C GLU A 7 -29.65 40.81 -4.59
N PRO A 8 -30.20 40.29 -5.70
CA PRO A 8 -29.53 39.27 -6.48
C PRO A 8 -28.20 39.79 -7.05
N LEU A 9 -27.12 39.02 -6.87
CA LEU A 9 -25.80 39.31 -7.48
C LEU A 9 -25.80 39.18 -9.02
N ARG A 10 -26.88 38.63 -9.60
CA ARG A 10 -27.07 38.59 -11.06
C ARG A 10 -27.97 39.75 -11.48
N PRO A 11 -27.59 40.54 -12.49
CA PRO A 11 -28.45 41.60 -13.01
C PRO A 11 -29.79 40.99 -13.44
N THR A 12 -30.88 41.58 -12.95
CA THR A 12 -32.23 41.18 -13.34
C THR A 12 -32.49 41.57 -14.79
N LYS A 13 -33.11 40.68 -15.55
CA LYS A 13 -33.47 40.99 -16.94
C LYS A 13 -34.61 42.01 -16.92
N GLY A 14 -34.55 43.00 -17.82
CA GLY A 14 -35.68 43.92 -18.02
C GLY A 14 -36.92 43.18 -18.55
N PRO A 15 -38.10 43.83 -18.57
CA PRO A 15 -39.38 43.19 -18.92
C PRO A 15 -39.41 42.54 -20.31
N VAL A 16 -38.69 43.10 -21.29
CA VAL A 16 -38.50 42.48 -22.62
C VAL A 16 -37.66 41.21 -22.53
N GLY A 17 -36.61 41.22 -21.69
CA GLY A 17 -35.76 40.06 -21.46
C GLY A 17 -36.45 38.94 -20.68
N GLU A 18 -37.43 39.25 -19.83
CA GLU A 18 -38.30 38.27 -19.16
C GLU A 18 -39.28 37.63 -20.14
N LEU A 19 -39.91 38.43 -21.01
CA LEU A 19 -40.89 37.94 -21.99
C LEU A 19 -40.28 36.93 -22.97
N PHE A 20 -39.05 37.17 -23.44
CA PHE A 20 -38.35 36.27 -24.37
C PHE A 20 -37.46 35.23 -23.67
N ALA A 21 -37.40 35.21 -22.34
CA ALA A 21 -36.57 34.26 -21.59
C ALA A 21 -36.85 32.78 -21.93
N PRO A 22 -38.11 32.33 -22.10
CA PRO A 22 -38.40 30.93 -22.45
C PRO A 22 -37.84 30.56 -23.83
N VAL A 23 -38.01 31.43 -24.82
CA VAL A 23 -37.52 31.22 -26.20
C VAL A 23 -35.99 31.21 -26.24
N ALA A 24 -35.34 32.13 -25.53
CA ALA A 24 -33.89 32.15 -25.39
C ALA A 24 -33.37 30.86 -24.73
N GLY A 25 -34.10 30.31 -23.74
CA GLY A 25 -33.80 29.02 -23.12
C GLY A 25 -33.86 27.85 -24.10
N PHE A 26 -34.93 27.76 -24.90
CA PHE A 26 -35.03 26.75 -25.96
C PHE A 26 -33.91 26.86 -27.01
N GLY A 27 -33.49 28.08 -27.35
CA GLY A 27 -32.35 28.30 -28.25
C GLY A 27 -31.04 27.71 -27.73
N VAL A 28 -30.76 27.81 -26.43
CA VAL A 28 -29.58 27.18 -25.80
C VAL A 28 -29.66 25.65 -25.87
N THR A 29 -30.82 25.08 -25.57
CA THR A 29 -31.06 23.63 -25.65
C THR A 29 -30.87 23.13 -27.08
N PHE A 30 -31.49 23.78 -28.05
CA PHE A 30 -31.38 23.41 -29.47
C PHE A 30 -29.93 23.52 -29.96
N SER A 31 -29.22 24.60 -29.62
CA SER A 31 -27.79 24.73 -29.92
C SER A 31 -26.94 23.62 -29.30
N SER A 32 -27.32 23.14 -28.11
CA SER A 32 -26.56 22.09 -27.41
C SER A 32 -26.77 20.70 -28.00
N MET A 33 -27.92 20.41 -28.61
CA MET A 33 -28.20 19.12 -29.27
C MET A 33 -27.22 18.79 -30.40
N PHE A 34 -26.67 19.81 -31.07
CA PHE A 34 -25.71 19.63 -32.17
C PHE A 34 -24.24 19.70 -31.71
N ARG A 35 -23.97 19.84 -30.41
CA ARG A 35 -22.59 19.80 -29.89
C ARG A 35 -22.13 18.34 -29.75
N PRO A 36 -20.83 18.05 -29.93
CA PRO A 36 -20.29 16.72 -29.65
C PRO A 36 -20.47 16.35 -28.18
N ALA A 37 -20.70 15.06 -27.91
CA ALA A 37 -20.82 14.54 -26.56
C ALA A 37 -19.49 14.67 -25.81
N VAL A 38 -19.54 15.15 -24.56
CA VAL A 38 -18.38 15.28 -23.66
C VAL A 38 -18.27 14.07 -22.72
N THR A 39 -18.95 12.97 -23.04
CA THR A 39 -19.00 11.76 -22.19
C THR A 39 -17.74 10.92 -22.37
N GLU A 40 -17.18 10.42 -21.27
CA GLU A 40 -16.11 9.42 -21.28
C GLU A 40 -16.72 8.01 -21.26
N GLU A 41 -16.18 7.10 -22.08
CA GLU A 41 -16.65 5.71 -22.17
C GLU A 41 -16.02 4.79 -21.11
N TYR A 42 -16.18 5.12 -19.84
CA TYR A 42 -15.77 4.22 -18.76
C TYR A 42 -16.65 2.95 -18.72
N PRO A 43 -16.11 1.73 -18.53
CA PRO A 43 -14.71 1.38 -18.25
C PRO A 43 -13.86 1.07 -19.50
N ARG A 44 -14.42 1.15 -20.72
CA ARG A 44 -13.72 0.80 -21.97
C ARG A 44 -12.56 1.74 -22.31
N LYS A 45 -12.72 3.03 -22.02
CA LYS A 45 -11.70 4.06 -22.20
C LYS A 45 -11.53 4.82 -20.89
N LYS A 46 -10.52 4.44 -20.11
CA LYS A 46 -10.17 5.11 -18.86
C LYS A 46 -9.31 6.35 -19.14
N THR A 47 -9.63 7.45 -18.47
CA THR A 47 -8.77 8.63 -18.45
C THR A 47 -7.74 8.46 -17.33
N ALA A 48 -6.48 8.71 -17.64
CA ALA A 48 -5.42 8.66 -16.64
C ALA A 48 -5.62 9.82 -15.65
N PRO A 49 -5.63 9.56 -14.33
CA PRO A 49 -5.68 10.63 -13.35
C PRO A 49 -4.35 11.42 -13.36
N GLN A 50 -4.38 12.62 -12.78
CA GLN A 50 -3.20 13.48 -12.67
C GLN A 50 -2.08 12.80 -11.88
N SER A 51 -0.82 13.21 -12.10
CA SER A 51 0.36 12.57 -11.49
C SER A 51 0.41 12.65 -9.96
N ARG A 52 -0.31 13.61 -9.34
CA ARG A 52 -0.41 13.79 -7.88
C ARG A 52 -1.78 13.37 -7.33
N TYR A 53 -2.47 12.48 -8.02
CA TYR A 53 -3.75 11.97 -7.55
C TYR A 53 -3.56 11.14 -6.28
N HIS A 54 -4.50 11.25 -5.35
CA HIS A 54 -4.51 10.52 -4.09
C HIS A 54 -5.37 9.24 -4.24
N GLY A 55 -4.77 8.14 -4.69
CA GLY A 55 -5.45 6.85 -4.84
C GLY A 55 -5.08 5.82 -3.76
N ARG A 56 -4.99 4.54 -4.15
CA ARG A 56 -4.65 3.43 -3.25
C ARG A 56 -3.26 3.63 -2.66
N HIS A 57 -3.12 3.37 -1.36
CA HIS A 57 -1.83 3.43 -0.67
C HIS A 57 -0.94 2.25 -1.10
N GLN A 58 0.37 2.48 -1.13
CA GLN A 58 1.38 1.49 -1.45
C GLN A 58 2.59 1.64 -0.51
N LEU A 59 3.05 0.54 0.08
CA LEU A 59 4.31 0.46 0.79
C LEU A 59 5.41 0.07 -0.20
N ASN A 60 6.50 0.82 -0.25
CA ASN A 60 7.55 0.61 -1.24
C ASN A 60 8.75 -0.16 -0.69
N ARG A 61 9.55 -0.66 -1.62
CA ARG A 61 10.82 -1.34 -1.38
C ARG A 61 11.99 -0.49 -1.89
N TYR A 62 13.17 -0.74 -1.35
CA TYR A 62 14.45 -0.29 -1.90
C TYR A 62 14.82 -1.10 -3.14
N ALA A 63 15.86 -0.67 -3.85
CA ALA A 63 16.29 -1.30 -5.08
C ALA A 63 16.88 -2.70 -4.88
N ASP A 64 17.41 -2.99 -3.68
CA ASP A 64 17.84 -4.34 -3.31
C ASP A 64 16.68 -5.26 -2.92
N GLY A 65 15.50 -4.71 -2.65
CA GLY A 65 14.27 -5.44 -2.33
C GLY A 65 13.86 -5.40 -0.85
N LEU A 66 14.70 -4.84 0.03
CA LEU A 66 14.31 -4.53 1.41
C LEU A 66 13.12 -3.57 1.45
N GLU A 67 12.29 -3.70 2.47
CA GLU A 67 11.17 -2.78 2.64
C GLU A 67 11.63 -1.41 3.13
N LYS A 68 10.90 -0.35 2.76
CA LYS A 68 11.16 0.99 3.29
C LYS A 68 10.53 1.24 4.66
N CYS A 69 9.54 0.44 5.05
CA CYS A 69 8.75 0.67 6.25
C CYS A 69 9.49 0.16 7.50
N ILE A 70 9.98 1.09 8.31
CA ILE A 70 10.68 0.78 9.58
C ILE A 70 9.75 0.61 10.78
N GLY A 71 8.43 0.60 10.58
CA GLY A 71 7.48 0.42 11.69
C GLY A 71 7.52 1.52 12.75
N CYS A 72 7.77 2.78 12.38
CA CYS A 72 7.86 3.92 13.31
C CYS A 72 6.50 4.48 13.78
N GLU A 73 5.38 3.98 13.24
CA GLU A 73 4.00 4.31 13.66
C GLU A 73 3.56 5.77 13.46
N LEU A 74 4.44 6.66 12.98
CA LEU A 74 4.13 8.09 12.74
C LEU A 74 2.97 8.30 11.76
N CYS A 75 2.85 7.44 10.74
CA CYS A 75 1.75 7.53 9.77
C CYS A 75 0.38 7.19 10.38
N ALA A 76 0.33 6.30 11.37
CA ALA A 76 -0.88 6.02 12.13
C ALA A 76 -1.23 7.20 13.03
N TRP A 77 -0.23 7.76 13.72
CA TRP A 77 -0.42 8.93 14.57
C TRP A 77 -0.87 10.19 13.81
N ALA A 78 -0.34 10.39 12.60
CA ALA A 78 -0.73 11.50 11.74
C ALA A 78 -2.11 11.33 11.08
N CYS A 79 -2.72 10.13 11.16
CA CYS A 79 -3.98 9.86 10.47
C CYS A 79 -5.18 10.53 11.18
N PRO A 80 -5.84 11.54 10.58
CA PRO A 80 -6.94 12.25 11.23
C PRO A 80 -8.20 11.38 11.39
N ALA A 81 -8.31 10.29 10.64
CA ALA A 81 -9.44 9.37 10.67
C ALA A 81 -9.18 8.09 11.47
N ASP A 82 -7.96 7.93 12.02
CA ASP A 82 -7.55 6.73 12.74
C ASP A 82 -7.82 5.44 11.90
N ALA A 83 -7.33 5.49 10.66
CA ALA A 83 -7.56 4.44 9.66
C ALA A 83 -6.40 3.46 9.52
N ILE A 84 -5.26 3.71 10.16
CA ILE A 84 -4.03 2.94 9.99
C ILE A 84 -3.66 2.30 11.32
N TYR A 85 -3.34 1.01 11.29
CA TYR A 85 -2.75 0.28 12.41
C TYR A 85 -1.34 -0.18 12.00
N VAL A 86 -0.36 0.05 12.87
CA VAL A 86 1.03 -0.34 12.65
C VAL A 86 1.58 -0.95 13.93
N GLU A 87 2.28 -2.06 13.79
CA GLU A 87 3.07 -2.65 14.86
C GLU A 87 4.49 -2.88 14.34
N GLY A 88 5.46 -2.13 14.87
CA GLY A 88 6.86 -2.32 14.56
C GLY A 88 7.49 -3.45 15.37
N ALA A 89 8.48 -4.15 14.79
CA ALA A 89 9.31 -5.11 15.50
C ALA A 89 10.79 -4.86 15.20
N ASP A 90 11.66 -5.41 16.04
CA ASP A 90 13.10 -5.26 15.87
C ASP A 90 13.60 -6.29 14.84
N ASN A 91 14.44 -5.85 13.90
CA ASN A 91 15.08 -6.75 12.94
C ASN A 91 15.88 -7.85 13.68
N ALA A 92 16.47 -7.53 14.84
CA ALA A 92 17.18 -8.49 15.68
C ALA A 92 16.32 -9.69 16.12
N ASP A 93 14.99 -9.54 16.16
CA ASP A 93 14.04 -10.61 16.53
C ASP A 93 13.60 -11.47 15.34
N LEU A 94 14.09 -11.18 14.13
CA LEU A 94 13.83 -12.02 12.96
C LEU A 94 14.38 -13.44 13.20
N PRO A 95 13.64 -14.51 12.84
CA PRO A 95 14.10 -15.89 13.02
C PRO A 95 15.46 -16.19 12.36
N GLU A 96 15.77 -15.48 11.27
CA GLU A 96 17.02 -15.58 10.54
C GLU A 96 18.23 -15.00 11.30
N ASN A 97 17.98 -14.17 12.34
CA ASN A 97 19.00 -13.70 13.26
C ASN A 97 19.22 -14.74 14.38
N ASP A 98 19.83 -15.87 14.02
CA ASP A 98 20.13 -17.01 14.90
C ASP A 98 21.42 -16.83 15.75
N GLY A 99 22.04 -15.64 15.69
CA GLY A 99 23.33 -15.35 16.33
C GLY A 99 24.55 -15.75 15.50
N SER A 100 24.36 -16.21 14.25
CA SER A 100 25.43 -16.36 13.26
C SER A 100 25.79 -15.02 12.59
N ALA A 101 26.95 -14.96 11.94
CA ALA A 101 27.85 -13.81 11.90
C ALA A 101 27.49 -12.57 11.02
N GLU A 102 26.24 -12.33 10.62
CA GLU A 102 25.84 -11.08 9.94
C GLU A 102 24.37 -10.75 10.27
N PRO A 103 24.03 -9.52 10.75
CA PRO A 103 22.66 -9.13 11.02
C PRO A 103 21.79 -9.12 9.76
N VAL A 104 20.60 -9.70 9.88
CA VAL A 104 19.59 -9.83 8.84
C VAL A 104 18.51 -8.78 9.02
N HIS A 105 18.01 -8.23 7.91
CA HIS A 105 17.07 -7.12 7.92
C HIS A 105 15.86 -7.38 7.00
N MET A 106 14.67 -6.95 7.44
CA MET A 106 13.50 -6.77 6.55
C MET A 106 13.39 -5.35 6.00
N SER A 107 13.86 -4.37 6.77
CA SER A 107 14.09 -3.00 6.34
C SER A 107 15.42 -2.50 6.90
N PRO A 108 16.05 -1.49 6.28
CA PRO A 108 17.27 -0.90 6.80
C PRO A 108 17.10 -0.38 8.23
N GLY A 109 18.15 -0.54 9.04
CA GLY A 109 18.17 -0.12 10.44
C GLY A 109 17.70 -1.20 11.43
N GLU A 110 17.37 -0.80 12.64
CA GLU A 110 17.07 -1.72 13.75
C GLU A 110 15.62 -2.27 13.74
N ARG A 111 14.70 -1.61 13.05
CA ARG A 111 13.25 -1.91 13.11
C ARG A 111 12.62 -2.07 11.75
N TYR A 112 11.53 -2.83 11.68
CA TYR A 112 10.68 -3.01 10.51
C TYR A 112 9.18 -3.00 10.86
N GLY A 113 8.34 -2.70 9.87
CA GLY A 113 6.88 -2.78 10.02
C GLY A 113 6.40 -4.23 9.99
N ARG A 114 6.20 -4.85 11.15
CA ARG A 114 5.74 -6.25 11.25
C ARG A 114 4.29 -6.39 10.81
N VAL A 115 3.42 -5.57 11.38
CA VAL A 115 2.00 -5.49 11.00
C VAL A 115 1.73 -4.10 10.45
N TYR A 116 1.03 -4.05 9.32
CA TYR A 116 0.56 -2.80 8.75
C TYR A 116 -0.84 -3.03 8.19
N GLN A 117 -1.80 -2.19 8.57
CA GLN A 117 -3.17 -2.28 8.07
C GLN A 117 -3.73 -0.89 7.76
N ILE A 118 -4.54 -0.79 6.69
CA ILE A 118 -5.29 0.42 6.35
C ILE A 118 -6.76 0.05 6.16
N ASN A 119 -7.64 0.69 6.93
CA ASN A 119 -9.08 0.60 6.77
C ASN A 119 -9.58 1.64 5.76
N TYR A 120 -9.88 1.21 4.54
CA TYR A 120 -10.37 2.08 3.47
C TYR A 120 -11.82 2.57 3.67
N LEU A 121 -12.56 2.02 4.64
CA LEU A 121 -13.87 2.56 5.05
C LEU A 121 -13.75 3.73 6.03
N ARG A 122 -12.57 3.94 6.63
CA ARG A 122 -12.27 5.10 7.50
C ARG A 122 -11.39 6.12 6.80
N CYS A 123 -10.49 5.69 5.92
CA CYS A 123 -9.54 6.57 5.24
C CYS A 123 -10.26 7.67 4.42
N ILE A 124 -9.81 8.91 4.59
CA ILE A 124 -10.33 10.09 3.87
C ILE A 124 -9.40 10.58 2.75
N PHE A 125 -8.37 9.79 2.39
CA PHE A 125 -7.44 10.07 1.28
C PHE A 125 -6.73 11.45 1.36
N CYS A 126 -6.43 11.91 2.58
CA CYS A 126 -5.82 13.22 2.81
C CYS A 126 -4.30 13.29 2.59
N ALA A 127 -3.62 12.14 2.45
CA ALA A 127 -2.16 12.02 2.29
C ALA A 127 -1.26 12.48 3.46
N LEU A 128 -1.81 12.85 4.63
CA LEU A 128 -1.00 13.21 5.81
C LEU A 128 -0.05 12.09 6.27
N CYS A 129 -0.46 10.82 6.09
CA CYS A 129 0.38 9.66 6.37
C CYS A 129 1.64 9.58 5.50
N ILE A 130 1.60 10.12 4.27
CA ILE A 130 2.75 10.18 3.37
C ILE A 130 3.71 11.28 3.81
N GLU A 131 3.18 12.47 4.13
CA GLU A 131 3.99 13.60 4.58
C GLU A 131 4.67 13.30 5.92
N ALA A 132 3.98 12.58 6.81
CA ALA A 132 4.53 12.15 8.09
C ALA A 132 5.55 11.01 7.98
N CYS A 133 5.64 10.30 6.86
CA CYS A 133 6.51 9.12 6.73
C CYS A 133 7.98 9.54 6.55
N PRO A 134 8.87 9.29 7.53
CA PRO A 134 10.25 9.79 7.46
C PRO A 134 11.08 9.12 6.37
N THR A 135 10.80 7.84 6.08
CA THR A 135 11.54 7.04 5.09
C THR A 135 10.87 7.06 3.71
N ARG A 136 9.75 7.79 3.55
CA ARG A 136 8.88 7.77 2.36
C ARG A 136 8.52 6.34 1.92
N ALA A 137 8.27 5.47 2.90
CA ALA A 137 7.85 4.11 2.66
C ALA A 137 6.45 4.03 2.06
N LEU A 138 5.52 4.82 2.60
CA LEU A 138 4.14 4.88 2.15
C LEU A 138 3.99 5.95 1.08
N THR A 139 3.40 5.58 -0.05
CA THR A 139 3.00 6.51 -1.12
C THR A 139 1.55 6.23 -1.54
N MET A 140 0.99 7.11 -2.37
CA MET A 140 -0.34 6.93 -2.95
C MET A 140 -0.19 6.76 -4.46
N SER A 141 -0.77 5.68 -4.95
CA SER A 141 -0.86 5.35 -6.37
C SER A 141 -1.99 6.12 -7.05
N ASN A 142 -2.04 5.95 -8.37
CA ASN A 142 -3.11 6.45 -9.21
C ASN A 142 -4.30 5.46 -9.31
N ASP A 143 -4.27 4.36 -8.56
CA ASP A 143 -5.37 3.38 -8.51
C ASP A 143 -6.57 3.95 -7.73
N TYR A 144 -7.73 4.06 -8.38
CA TYR A 144 -8.98 4.52 -7.76
C TYR A 144 -10.07 3.44 -7.68
N GLU A 145 -9.92 2.32 -8.38
CA GLU A 145 -10.93 1.25 -8.49
C GLU A 145 -10.81 0.20 -7.36
N ILE A 146 -10.87 0.65 -6.10
CA ILE A 146 -10.65 -0.21 -4.92
C ILE A 146 -11.93 -0.77 -4.29
N ALA A 147 -13.09 -0.58 -4.94
CA ALA A 147 -14.39 -1.01 -4.42
C ALA A 147 -14.44 -2.54 -4.19
N GLY A 148 -14.85 -2.96 -2.99
CA GLY A 148 -14.87 -4.36 -2.55
C GLY A 148 -16.24 -4.82 -2.06
N PRO A 149 -16.48 -6.15 -2.05
CA PRO A 149 -17.80 -6.71 -1.75
C PRO A 149 -18.12 -6.81 -0.26
N SER A 150 -17.12 -6.81 0.62
CA SER A 150 -17.29 -6.97 2.08
C SER A 150 -16.57 -5.88 2.85
N ARG A 151 -16.96 -5.67 4.11
CA ARG A 151 -16.34 -4.66 4.98
C ARG A 151 -14.94 -5.08 5.42
N GLU A 152 -14.80 -6.37 5.72
CA GLU A 152 -13.55 -7.01 6.14
C GLU A 152 -12.51 -6.92 5.02
N GLY A 153 -12.93 -7.16 3.78
CA GLY A 153 -12.06 -7.03 2.60
C GLY A 153 -11.69 -5.59 2.22
N MET A 154 -12.14 -4.60 2.99
CA MET A 154 -11.72 -3.19 2.87
C MET A 154 -10.72 -2.77 3.96
N ILE A 155 -10.32 -3.71 4.83
CA ILE A 155 -9.16 -3.57 5.70
C ILE A 155 -8.01 -4.26 4.97
N TYR A 156 -7.12 -3.46 4.39
CA TYR A 156 -5.99 -3.98 3.63
C TYR A 156 -4.85 -4.20 4.59
N GLU A 157 -4.20 -5.35 4.49
CA GLU A 157 -3.03 -5.71 5.26
C GLU A 157 -1.75 -5.38 4.51
N LYS A 158 -0.61 -5.60 5.15
CA LYS A 158 0.72 -5.23 4.63
C LYS A 158 0.94 -5.81 3.23
N GLN A 159 0.65 -7.10 3.04
CA GLN A 159 0.80 -7.81 1.78
C GLN A 159 -0.11 -7.27 0.66
N ASP A 160 -1.25 -6.66 0.98
CA ASP A 160 -2.17 -6.09 -0.02
C ASP A 160 -1.66 -4.77 -0.61
N ILE A 161 -0.85 -4.05 0.16
CA ILE A 161 -0.34 -2.71 -0.19
C ILE A 161 1.16 -2.70 -0.42
N LEU A 162 1.90 -3.75 -0.06
CA LEU A 162 3.33 -3.84 -0.31
C LEU A 162 3.59 -3.98 -1.81
N ALA A 163 4.51 -3.15 -2.29
CA ALA A 163 4.94 -3.18 -3.68
C ALA A 163 5.49 -4.58 -4.01
N PRO A 164 5.11 -5.14 -5.16
CA PRO A 164 5.72 -6.37 -5.63
C PRO A 164 7.23 -6.15 -5.84
N LEU A 165 8.00 -7.22 -5.78
CA LEU A 165 9.42 -7.18 -6.13
C LEU A 165 9.52 -6.90 -7.64
N ALA A 166 10.25 -5.84 -8.00
CA ALA A 166 10.57 -5.56 -9.39
C ALA A 166 11.59 -6.58 -9.90
N GLU A 167 11.65 -6.77 -11.22
CA GLU A 167 12.65 -7.62 -11.85
C GLU A 167 14.07 -7.17 -11.46
N GLY A 168 14.87 -8.10 -10.96
CA GLY A 168 16.23 -7.83 -10.47
C GLY A 168 16.36 -7.43 -9.00
N MET A 169 15.25 -7.30 -8.26
CA MET A 169 15.29 -7.17 -6.79
C MET A 169 15.49 -8.54 -6.12
N LEU A 170 15.99 -8.53 -4.88
CA LEU A 170 16.15 -9.72 -4.05
C LEU A 170 15.11 -9.73 -2.91
N ALA A 171 14.42 -10.83 -2.70
CA ALA A 171 13.43 -10.91 -1.64
C ALA A 171 14.08 -10.89 -0.25
N GLY A 172 13.64 -9.97 0.61
CA GLY A 172 13.97 -10.01 2.03
C GLY A 172 13.46 -11.29 2.73
N PRO A 173 13.95 -11.59 3.95
CA PRO A 173 14.98 -10.84 4.65
C PRO A 173 16.40 -11.19 4.18
N HIS A 174 17.31 -10.23 4.19
CA HIS A 174 18.74 -10.41 3.88
C HIS A 174 19.58 -9.32 4.57
N PRO A 175 20.91 -9.46 4.65
CA PRO A 175 21.78 -8.41 5.21
C PRO A 175 21.69 -7.10 4.43
N MET A 176 22.02 -6.00 5.09
CA MET A 176 22.21 -4.71 4.42
C MET A 176 23.45 -4.75 3.50
N VAL A 177 23.65 -3.70 2.71
CA VAL A 177 24.83 -3.60 1.85
C VAL A 177 26.04 -3.34 2.74
N GLU A 178 27.12 -4.11 2.57
CA GLU A 178 28.32 -3.97 3.39
C GLU A 178 28.85 -2.53 3.37
N GLY A 179 29.17 -2.00 4.55
CA GLY A 179 29.70 -0.64 4.71
C GLY A 179 28.66 0.48 4.60
N THR A 180 27.38 0.16 4.42
CA THR A 180 26.28 1.16 4.44
C THR A 180 25.61 1.24 5.81
N THR A 181 25.02 2.39 6.12
CA THR A 181 24.07 2.57 7.22
C THR A 181 22.67 2.78 6.67
N ASP A 182 21.67 2.83 7.55
CA ASP A 182 20.28 3.14 7.17
C ASP A 182 20.15 4.50 6.47
N THR A 183 21.06 5.43 6.74
CA THR A 183 21.10 6.76 6.12
C THR A 183 21.39 6.70 4.61
N GLU A 184 22.32 5.86 4.15
CA GLU A 184 22.62 5.69 2.72
C GLU A 184 21.42 5.09 1.98
N TYR A 185 20.67 4.19 2.62
CA TYR A 185 19.39 3.71 2.10
C TYR A 185 18.37 4.85 1.98
N TYR A 186 18.20 5.68 3.02
CA TYR A 186 17.26 6.81 2.98
C TYR A 186 17.60 7.86 1.91
N ARG A 187 18.88 8.02 1.57
CA ARG A 187 19.34 8.88 0.47
C ARG A 187 19.19 8.24 -0.91
N GLY A 188 18.91 6.94 -0.98
CA GLY A 188 18.74 6.20 -2.23
C GLY A 188 20.07 5.84 -2.90
N GLU A 189 21.14 5.69 -2.12
CA GLU A 189 22.47 5.35 -2.63
C GLU A 189 22.59 3.86 -2.98
N VAL A 190 21.80 3.00 -2.33
CA VAL A 190 21.65 1.58 -2.68
C VAL A 190 20.71 1.44 -3.87
N THR A 191 21.27 1.00 -5.01
CA THR A 191 20.59 0.99 -6.32
C THR A 191 20.36 -0.40 -6.92
N ALA A 192 20.88 -1.45 -6.29
CA ALA A 192 20.69 -2.85 -6.68
C ALA A 192 21.10 -3.79 -5.53
N PRO A 193 20.70 -5.08 -5.57
CA PRO A 193 21.30 -6.11 -4.74
C PRO A 193 22.80 -6.26 -5.02
N THR A 194 23.55 -6.74 -4.04
CA THR A 194 24.99 -7.01 -4.15
C THR A 194 25.29 -8.51 -4.25
N ALA A 195 26.49 -8.86 -4.73
CA ALA A 195 26.96 -10.24 -4.77
C ALA A 195 26.89 -10.91 -3.38
N ALA A 196 27.35 -10.21 -2.34
CA ALA A 196 27.32 -10.72 -0.97
C ALA A 196 25.88 -11.03 -0.49
N GLN A 197 24.91 -10.16 -0.80
CA GLN A 197 23.51 -10.41 -0.46
C GLN A 197 22.93 -11.60 -1.23
N VAL A 198 23.21 -11.69 -2.54
CA VAL A 198 22.76 -12.81 -3.38
C VAL A 198 23.35 -14.13 -2.91
N ASP A 199 24.66 -14.15 -2.60
CA ASP A 199 25.34 -15.35 -2.10
C ASP A 199 24.80 -15.77 -0.73
N TRP A 200 24.56 -14.80 0.16
CA TRP A 200 23.94 -15.06 1.47
C TRP A 200 22.54 -15.69 1.34
N VAL A 201 21.70 -15.15 0.45
CA VAL A 201 20.36 -15.72 0.22
C VAL A 201 20.47 -17.09 -0.43
N ARG A 202 21.38 -17.29 -1.39
CA ARG A 202 21.57 -18.60 -2.06
C ARG A 202 21.98 -19.70 -1.08
N GLU A 203 22.84 -19.38 -0.12
CA GLU A 203 23.28 -20.34 0.89
C GLU A 203 22.17 -20.77 1.86
N ARG A 204 21.26 -19.85 2.21
CA ARG A 204 20.21 -20.10 3.23
C ARG A 204 18.85 -20.46 2.63
N ARG A 205 18.54 -19.95 1.45
CA ARG A 205 17.26 -20.09 0.73
C ARG A 205 17.54 -20.35 -0.76
N PRO A 206 18.11 -21.52 -1.13
CA PRO A 206 18.51 -21.81 -2.51
C PRO A 206 17.34 -21.84 -3.50
N ASP A 207 16.13 -22.11 -3.03
CA ASP A 207 14.91 -22.16 -3.85
C ASP A 207 14.20 -20.79 -3.97
N GLU A 208 14.82 -19.70 -3.49
CA GLU A 208 14.23 -18.36 -3.54
C GLU A 208 14.05 -17.86 -4.99
N PRO A 209 12.81 -17.59 -5.44
CA PRO A 209 12.53 -17.28 -6.85
C PRO A 209 13.22 -16.05 -7.41
N THR A 210 13.61 -15.10 -6.55
CA THR A 210 14.26 -13.85 -6.97
C THR A 210 15.77 -13.97 -7.21
N LEU A 211 16.40 -15.09 -6.84
CA LEU A 211 17.86 -15.27 -6.89
C LEU A 211 18.46 -15.11 -8.29
N ASP A 212 17.88 -15.76 -9.30
CA ASP A 212 18.44 -15.74 -10.65
C ASP A 212 18.40 -14.34 -11.28
N ALA A 213 17.27 -13.65 -11.09
CA ALA A 213 17.10 -12.28 -11.58
C ALA A 213 18.05 -11.30 -10.87
N ALA A 214 18.19 -11.41 -9.55
CA ALA A 214 19.13 -10.59 -8.79
C ALA A 214 20.59 -10.88 -9.17
N ALA A 215 20.95 -12.16 -9.38
CA ALA A 215 22.29 -12.55 -9.80
C ALA A 215 22.66 -11.99 -11.18
N ALA A 216 21.70 -11.96 -12.13
CA ALA A 216 21.91 -11.36 -13.44
C ALA A 216 22.19 -9.84 -13.36
N VAL A 217 21.52 -9.12 -12.46
CA VAL A 217 21.81 -7.70 -12.21
C VAL A 217 23.21 -7.51 -11.64
N VAL A 218 23.59 -8.32 -10.65
CA VAL A 218 24.94 -8.28 -10.03
C VAL A 218 26.04 -8.58 -11.05
N ALA A 219 25.81 -9.51 -11.96
CA ALA A 219 26.75 -9.87 -13.03
C ALA A 219 26.85 -8.80 -14.14
N GLY A 220 25.94 -7.82 -14.17
CA GLY A 220 25.84 -6.81 -15.22
C GLY A 220 25.12 -7.30 -16.49
N ASP A 221 24.48 -8.47 -16.42
CA ASP A 221 23.71 -9.08 -17.52
C ASP A 221 22.29 -8.48 -17.63
N ALA A 222 21.82 -7.81 -16.58
CA ALA A 222 20.53 -7.11 -16.53
C ALA A 222 20.69 -5.68 -15.97
N PRO A 223 19.84 -4.72 -16.38
CA PRO A 223 19.86 -3.37 -15.83
C PRO A 223 19.45 -3.36 -14.34
N PRO A 224 19.89 -2.37 -13.55
CA PRO A 224 19.50 -2.26 -12.15
C PRO A 224 17.98 -2.13 -12.02
N PRO A 225 17.38 -2.73 -10.97
CA PRO A 225 15.94 -2.67 -10.74
C PRO A 225 15.52 -1.21 -10.56
N THR A 226 14.46 -0.82 -11.27
CA THR A 226 13.76 0.43 -10.98
C THR A 226 12.67 0.13 -9.97
N PRO A 227 12.70 0.71 -8.76
CA PRO A 227 11.63 0.52 -7.80
C PRO A 227 10.30 0.89 -8.44
N ASP A 228 9.34 -0.04 -8.42
CA ASP A 228 8.11 0.09 -9.18
C ASP A 228 7.34 1.36 -8.76
N GLN A 229 7.38 2.38 -9.62
CA GLN A 229 6.65 3.62 -9.40
C GLN A 229 5.21 3.39 -9.82
N HIS A 230 4.35 3.09 -8.85
CA HIS A 230 2.90 3.18 -8.98
C HIS A 230 2.36 2.61 -10.29
N ARG A 231 2.71 1.36 -10.63
CA ARG A 231 1.98 0.69 -11.69
C ARG A 231 0.52 0.55 -11.26
N LEU A 232 -0.36 1.17 -12.05
CA LEU A 232 -1.78 0.89 -12.03
C LEU A 232 -1.92 -0.63 -12.08
N ARG A 233 -2.45 -1.30 -11.05
CA ARG A 233 -2.50 -2.78 -11.05
C ARG A 233 -3.20 -3.23 -12.34
N PRO A 234 -2.49 -3.79 -13.33
CA PRO A 234 -3.14 -4.44 -14.44
C PRO A 234 -3.47 -5.83 -13.89
N ASP A 235 -4.75 -6.10 -13.69
CA ASP A 235 -5.24 -7.46 -13.88
C ASP A 235 -5.00 -8.47 -12.73
N GLN A 236 -4.75 -8.04 -11.48
CA GLN A 236 -4.94 -8.95 -10.34
C GLN A 236 -6.41 -8.99 -9.94
N ASP A 237 -7.14 -9.97 -10.48
CA ASP A 237 -8.43 -10.41 -9.95
C ASP A 237 -8.34 -10.49 -8.42
N ARG A 238 -9.09 -9.65 -7.70
CA ARG A 238 -9.17 -9.68 -6.22
C ARG A 238 -9.40 -11.09 -5.68
N ALA A 239 -10.09 -11.93 -6.45
CA ALA A 239 -10.34 -13.33 -6.12
C ALA A 239 -9.06 -14.17 -5.98
N VAL A 240 -7.99 -13.87 -6.72
CA VAL A 240 -6.72 -14.61 -6.68
C VAL A 240 -5.88 -14.18 -5.48
N ALA A 241 -5.78 -12.87 -5.19
CA ALA A 241 -5.06 -12.37 -4.03
C ALA A 241 -5.71 -12.82 -2.70
N THR A 242 -7.05 -12.79 -2.61
CA THR A 242 -7.77 -13.31 -1.43
C THR A 242 -7.67 -14.83 -1.30
N ARG A 243 -7.52 -15.58 -2.41
CA ARG A 243 -7.30 -17.04 -2.38
C ARG A 243 -5.88 -17.38 -1.94
N ALA A 244 -4.87 -16.70 -2.46
CA ALA A 244 -3.48 -16.90 -2.07
C ALA A 244 -3.25 -16.57 -0.58
N ALA A 245 -3.78 -15.44 -0.10
CA ALA A 245 -3.72 -15.07 1.32
C ALA A 245 -4.49 -16.05 2.23
N ALA A 246 -5.58 -16.65 1.73
CA ALA A 246 -6.32 -17.68 2.45
C ALA A 246 -5.61 -19.06 2.45
N GLU A 247 -4.77 -19.35 1.46
CA GLU A 247 -3.94 -20.56 1.43
C GLU A 247 -2.71 -20.43 2.33
N GLU A 248 -2.03 -19.29 2.32
CA GLU A 248 -0.85 -19.02 3.16
C GLU A 248 -1.20 -18.96 4.66
N SER A 249 -2.37 -18.42 5.01
CA SER A 249 -2.84 -18.36 6.40
C SER A 249 -3.36 -19.71 6.95
N ASN A 250 -3.54 -20.73 6.11
CA ASN A 250 -4.08 -22.03 6.53
C ASN A 250 -2.99 -23.07 6.90
N ILE A 251 -1.70 -22.75 6.81
CA ILE A 251 -0.63 -23.73 7.04
C ILE A 251 -0.31 -23.97 8.53
N ASP A 252 -0.69 -23.11 9.48
CA ASP A 252 -0.30 -23.35 10.90
C ASP A 252 -1.35 -23.02 11.99
N GLY A 253 -2.52 -22.47 11.63
CA GLY A 253 -3.50 -22.02 12.64
C GLY A 253 -4.39 -23.11 13.24
N ARG A 254 -4.59 -24.25 12.56
CA ARG A 254 -5.57 -25.27 12.97
C ARG A 254 -5.03 -26.35 13.92
N SER A 255 -3.71 -26.54 13.98
CA SER A 255 -3.07 -27.48 14.90
C SER A 255 -3.03 -26.92 16.33
N ALA A 256 -2.60 -25.65 16.48
CA ALA A 256 -2.45 -24.99 17.77
C ALA A 256 -3.79 -24.73 18.50
N ALA A 257 -4.87 -24.49 17.76
CA ALA A 257 -6.20 -24.30 18.36
C ALA A 257 -6.76 -25.61 18.94
N ARG A 258 -6.57 -26.74 18.24
CA ARG A 258 -7.04 -28.07 18.70
C ARG A 258 -6.29 -28.57 19.93
N GLU A 259 -4.99 -28.26 20.05
CA GLU A 259 -4.20 -28.64 21.23
C GLU A 259 -4.54 -27.81 22.48
N ARG A 260 -4.96 -26.54 22.32
CA ARG A 260 -5.38 -25.69 23.43
C ARG A 260 -6.77 -26.08 23.96
N GLU A 261 -7.71 -26.45 23.10
CA GLU A 261 -9.02 -26.97 23.51
C GLU A 261 -8.90 -28.31 24.27
N ALA A 262 -8.03 -29.22 23.80
CA ALA A 262 -7.81 -30.50 24.47
C ALA A 262 -7.19 -30.36 25.88
N ARG A 263 -6.34 -29.34 26.11
CA ARG A 263 -5.73 -29.07 27.42
C ARG A 263 -6.62 -28.27 28.38
N GLY A 264 -7.58 -27.49 27.86
CA GLY A 264 -8.51 -26.69 28.66
C GLY A 264 -9.65 -27.50 29.30
N SER A 265 -10.08 -28.58 28.65
CA SER A 265 -11.21 -29.40 29.11
C SER A 265 -10.90 -30.28 30.34
N SER A 266 -9.64 -30.42 30.77
CA SER A 266 -9.25 -31.37 31.82
C SER A 266 -9.10 -30.77 33.23
N ARG A 267 -9.39 -29.48 33.45
CA ARG A 267 -9.13 -28.79 34.74
C ARG A 267 -10.33 -28.16 35.44
N VAL A 268 -11.56 -28.41 34.99
CA VAL A 268 -12.77 -27.94 35.68
C VAL A 268 -13.51 -29.13 36.27
N GLY A 269 -13.13 -29.54 37.49
CA GLY A 269 -13.83 -30.60 38.19
C GLY A 269 -13.08 -31.22 39.36
N GLN A 270 -12.72 -30.43 40.38
CA GLN A 270 -12.57 -30.89 41.77
C GLN A 270 -12.26 -29.71 42.68
N GLY A 271 -13.18 -29.39 43.60
CA GLY A 271 -12.98 -28.34 44.60
C GLY A 271 -14.28 -27.90 45.28
N GLY A 272 -14.98 -28.83 45.91
CA GLY A 272 -16.14 -28.56 46.74
C GLY A 272 -16.07 -29.31 48.08
N ALA A 273 -16.29 -28.56 49.16
CA ALA A 273 -16.60 -28.97 50.53
C ALA A 273 -15.49 -29.62 51.38
N ARG A 274 -14.87 -28.83 52.27
CA ARG A 274 -15.12 -28.82 53.73
C ARG A 274 -14.35 -27.67 54.38
#